data_AF-A0A924BZ18-F1
#
_entry.id   AF-A0A924BZ18-F1
#
_cell.length_a   1.000
_cell.length_b   1.000
_cell.length_c   1.000
_cell.angle_alpha   90.00
_cell.angle_beta   90.00
_cell.angle_gamma   90.00
#
_symmetry.space_group_name_H-M   'P 1'
#
loop_
_entity.id
_entity.type
_entity.pdbx_description
1 polymer ?
#
loop_
_entity_poly.entity_id
_entity_poly.type
_entity_poly.pdbx_seq_one_letter_code
_entity_poly.pdbx_strand_id
1 'polypeptide(L)' 'ATATGMHVARIRSIVEGSSEAPAPRPIMMMARAKADDTPVAPGEVSLGASVTVVFELN' A
#
# COMPACT_ATOMS: atom_id res chain seq x y z
N ALA A 1 0.92 16.99 4.69
CA ALA A 1 0.15 18.25 4.70
C ALA A 1 0.23 18.91 6.08
N THR A 2 -0.26 18.26 7.14
CA THR A 2 -0.19 18.79 8.52
C THR A 2 1.23 19.11 9.00
N ALA A 3 2.21 18.24 8.73
CA ALA A 3 3.61 18.49 9.08
C ALA A 3 4.22 19.73 8.37
N THR A 4 3.65 20.15 7.24
CA THR A 4 4.06 21.34 6.50
C THR A 4 3.11 22.54 6.72
N GLY A 5 2.14 22.41 7.62
CA GLY A 5 1.13 23.44 7.91
C GLY A 5 0.09 23.66 6.80
N MET A 6 0.06 22.81 5.77
CA MET A 6 -0.85 22.91 4.63
C MET A 6 -2.06 21.99 4.79
N HIS A 7 -3.15 22.32 4.09
CA HIS A 7 -4.36 21.53 4.01
C HIS A 7 -4.41 20.71 2.71
N VAL A 8 -5.03 19.53 2.79
CA VAL A 8 -5.32 18.70 1.62
C VAL A 8 -6.61 19.21 0.99
N ALA A 9 -6.56 19.57 -0.29
CA ALA A 9 -7.72 20.01 -1.04
C ALA A 9 -8.26 18.86 -1.92
N ARG A 10 -8.13 18.99 -3.24
CA ARG A 10 -8.73 18.09 -4.24
C ARG A 10 -7.77 16.95 -4.57
N ILE A 11 -8.31 15.77 -4.88
CA ILE A 11 -7.55 14.73 -5.58
C ILE A 11 -7.37 15.19 -7.02
N ARG A 12 -6.11 15.27 -7.46
CA ARG A 12 -5.77 15.67 -8.83
C ARG A 12 -5.57 14.49 -9.76
N SER A 13 -4.99 13.40 -9.25
CA SER A 13 -4.85 12.16 -10.01
C SER A 13 -4.86 10.94 -9.10
N ILE A 14 -5.35 9.84 -9.68
CA ILE A 14 -5.30 8.50 -9.12
C ILE A 14 -4.70 7.62 -10.19
N VAL A 15 -3.66 6.88 -9.83
CA VAL A 15 -3.05 5.85 -10.68
C VAL A 15 -3.05 4.56 -9.89
N GLU A 16 -3.75 3.57 -10.41
CA GLU A 16 -3.65 2.21 -9.93
C GLU A 16 -2.40 1.58 -10.54
N GLY A 17 -1.50 1.08 -9.69
CA GLY A 17 -0.38 0.27 -10.14
C GLY A 17 -0.93 -1.02 -10.72
N SER A 18 -0.65 -1.31 -12.00
CA SER A 18 -0.90 -2.63 -12.55
C SER A 18 -0.22 -3.67 -11.65
N SER A 19 -0.89 -4.79 -11.38
CA SER A 19 -0.35 -5.93 -10.62
C SER A 19 1.07 -6.27 -11.08
N GLU A 20 2.08 -5.70 -10.41
CA GLU A 20 3.47 -6.10 -10.58
C GLU A 20 3.54 -7.56 -10.15
N ALA A 21 4.02 -8.44 -11.03
CA ALA A 21 4.22 -9.85 -10.69
C ALA A 21 5.07 -9.93 -9.40
N PRO A 22 4.74 -10.82 -8.45
CA PRO A 22 5.45 -10.87 -7.17
C PRO A 22 6.95 -11.10 -7.40
N ALA A 23 7.76 -10.07 -7.19
CA ALA A 23 9.21 -10.21 -7.16
C ALA A 23 9.64 -10.91 -5.85
N PRO A 24 10.71 -11.73 -5.85
CA PRO A 24 11.17 -12.40 -4.64
C PRO A 24 11.56 -11.37 -3.58
N ARG A 25 10.82 -11.34 -2.45
CA ARG A 25 11.16 -10.49 -1.30
C ARG A 25 11.99 -11.27 -0.28
N PRO A 26 13.00 -10.66 0.36
CA PRO A 26 13.79 -11.32 1.40
C PRO A 26 12.93 -11.83 2.55
N ILE A 27 13.18 -13.05 3.02
CA ILE A 27 12.40 -13.75 4.06
C ILE A 27 12.34 -12.96 5.37
N MET A 28 13.42 -12.26 5.74
CA MET A 28 13.49 -11.43 6.95
C MET A 28 12.48 -10.27 6.96
N MET A 29 12.18 -9.70 5.78
CA MET A 29 11.19 -8.64 5.63
C MET A 29 9.77 -9.21 5.77
N MET A 30 9.54 -10.43 5.28
CA MET A 30 8.23 -11.11 5.36
C MET A 30 7.89 -11.56 6.78
N ALA A 31 8.87 -12.02 7.55
CA ALA A 31 8.66 -12.45 8.93
C ALA A 31 8.22 -11.30 9.86
N ARG A 32 8.75 -10.09 9.64
CA ARG A 32 8.40 -8.91 10.43
C ARG A 32 7.00 -8.39 10.14
N ALA A 33 6.54 -8.48 8.89
CA ALA A 33 5.20 -8.05 8.52
C ALA A 33 4.10 -8.98 9.04
N LYS A 34 4.38 -10.28 9.17
CA LYS A 34 3.40 -11.31 9.59
C LYS A 34 3.17 -11.39 11.10
N ALA A 35 3.92 -10.65 11.91
CA ALA A 35 3.85 -10.77 13.37
C ALA A 35 2.54 -10.20 13.96
N ASP A 36 1.89 -9.28 13.25
CA ASP A 36 0.69 -8.56 13.73
C ASP A 36 -0.62 -9.01 13.02
N ASP A 37 -0.53 -9.93 12.05
CA ASP A 37 -1.69 -10.34 11.22
C ASP A 37 -2.30 -11.68 11.66
N THR A 38 -3.62 -11.81 11.50
CA THR A 38 -4.30 -13.11 11.61
C THR A 38 -3.82 -14.07 10.51
N PRO A 39 -3.51 -15.35 10.84
CA PRO A 39 -3.01 -16.30 9.85
C PRO A 39 -4.04 -16.58 8.75
N VAL A 40 -3.61 -16.45 7.49
CA VAL A 40 -4.38 -16.86 6.30
C VAL A 40 -4.40 -18.39 6.21
N ALA A 41 -5.59 -18.98 6.05
CA ALA A 41 -5.75 -20.43 6.01
C ALA A 41 -5.35 -21.02 4.63
N PRO A 42 -4.97 -22.30 4.56
CA PRO A 42 -4.74 -22.96 3.28
C PRO A 42 -5.99 -22.89 2.38
N GLY A 43 -5.82 -22.43 1.14
CA GLY A 43 -6.91 -22.26 0.17
C GLY A 43 -7.53 -20.85 0.13
N GLU A 44 -7.10 -19.96 1.01
CA GLU A 44 -7.52 -18.56 1.03
C GLU A 44 -6.70 -17.72 0.04
N VAL A 45 -7.36 -16.77 -0.64
CA VAL A 45 -6.76 -15.94 -1.68
C VAL A 45 -6.33 -14.59 -1.08
N SER A 46 -5.03 -14.30 -1.12
CA SER A 46 -4.51 -12.99 -0.74
C SER A 46 -4.67 -12.01 -1.91
N LEU A 47 -5.38 -10.92 -1.69
CA LEU A 47 -5.55 -9.83 -2.66
C LEU A 47 -4.82 -8.57 -2.15
N GLY A 48 -4.10 -7.89 -3.04
CA GLY A 48 -3.42 -6.63 -2.73
C GLY A 48 -3.50 -5.68 -3.91
N ALA A 49 -3.66 -4.39 -3.63
CA ALA A 49 -3.70 -3.33 -4.62
C ALA A 49 -2.74 -2.21 -4.22
N SER A 50 -2.09 -1.62 -5.23
CA SER A 50 -1.20 -0.47 -5.06
C SER A 50 -1.80 0.72 -5.77
N VAL A 51 -1.99 1.83 -5.06
CA VAL A 51 -2.57 3.05 -5.63
C VAL A 51 -1.68 4.25 -5.29
N THR A 52 -1.35 5.02 -6.32
CA THR A 52 -0.70 6.32 -6.18
C THR A 52 -1.75 7.42 -6.31
N VAL A 53 -1.86 8.30 -5.31
CA VAL A 53 -2.80 9.43 -5.31
C VAL A 53 -2.03 10.75 -5.17
N VAL A 54 -2.34 11.71 -6.03
CA VAL A 54 -1.78 13.07 -5.97
C VAL A 54 -2.86 14.04 -5.53
N PHE A 55 -2.55 14.88 -4.54
CA PHE A 55 -3.45 15.89 -4.00
C PHE A 55 -2.94 17.29 -4.29
N GLU A 56 -3.86 18.22 -4.48
CA GLU A 56 -3.56 19.65 -4.38
C GLU A 56 -3.45 20.04 -2.90
N LEU A 57 -2.52 20.94 -2.59
CA LEU A 57 -2.32 21.48 -1.23
C LEU A 57 -2.53 22.99 -1.23
N ASN A 58 -3.11 23.50 -0.15
CA ASN A 58 -3.34 24.93 0.09
C ASN A 58 -3.03 25.34 1.53
#